data_AF-A0A0H4WU46-F1
#
_entry.id   AF-A0A0H4WU46-F1
#
_cell.length_a   1.000
_cell.length_b   1.000
_cell.length_c   1.000
_cell.angle_alpha   90.00
_cell.angle_beta   90.00
_cell.angle_gamma   90.00
#
_symmetry.space_group_name_H-M   'P 1'
#
loop_
_entity.id
_entity.type
_entity.pdbx_description
1 polymer ?
#
loop_
_entity_poly.entity_id
_entity_poly.type
_entity_poly.pdbx_seq_one_letter_code
_entity_poly.pdbx_strand_id
1 'polypeptide(L)'
;MAVAVSDFCRRAKAPAPAPEVREALALLAEADDFRVRALTDAEPEASPLGPFAIIDILNGTQAAVAAQRQACGYYDVARELAHVRDQKTPPPEAAPLTFAPPPAPGTDAPEAAKKAGKPSKEDGEATVKERIAPRKRTPAEESFSGPADFTEEPALSRRDLPRPRGRFTRVEAPRASFMELTRLTGKPIMEAALEANEHRFALLRNLSQRFNGARGELTQVDLENVLRDHALMDALVEKERRMVLDGFTGQRGAAGRVAWALGLSPSELQRLVSMLSLTEEVEALRERFRREALATQHLTHRLDLLGREKYLTDLGIQRKFTDALRKELEHLVSDVLADAGDLHGLADAVARKHGAPSELVFRAFERLGLADGLRKQLLAASSR
;
A
#
# COMPACT_ATOMS: atom_id res chain seq x y z
N MET A 1 -28.16 16.80 -13.01
CA MET A 1 -27.70 16.08 -14.22
C MET A 1 -27.85 14.57 -14.09
N ALA A 2 -27.13 13.89 -13.18
CA ALA A 2 -27.20 12.42 -13.06
C ALA A 2 -28.62 11.84 -12.83
N VAL A 3 -29.49 12.55 -12.09
CA VAL A 3 -30.90 12.14 -11.89
C VAL A 3 -31.69 12.19 -13.20
N ALA A 4 -31.55 13.27 -13.98
CA ALA A 4 -32.24 13.43 -15.27
C ALA A 4 -31.80 12.37 -16.30
N VAL A 5 -30.53 12.02 -16.32
CA VAL A 5 -29.99 10.95 -17.17
C VAL A 5 -30.48 9.57 -16.73
N SER A 6 -30.53 9.33 -15.41
CA SER A 6 -31.08 8.08 -14.86
C SER A 6 -32.58 7.92 -15.20
N ASP A 7 -33.35 9.00 -15.10
CA ASP A 7 -34.76 9.01 -15.50
C ASP A 7 -34.94 8.81 -17.00
N PHE A 8 -34.11 9.45 -17.85
CA PHE A 8 -34.12 9.25 -19.29
C PHE A 8 -33.80 7.80 -19.68
N CYS A 9 -32.76 7.21 -19.11
CA CYS A 9 -32.39 5.80 -19.32
C CYS A 9 -33.52 4.85 -18.89
N ARG A 10 -34.23 5.18 -17.81
CA ARG A 10 -35.41 4.43 -17.36
C ARG A 10 -36.55 4.52 -18.37
N ARG A 11 -36.85 5.72 -18.91
CA ARG A 11 -37.84 5.90 -19.99
C ARG A 11 -37.44 5.16 -21.27
N ALA A 12 -36.14 5.11 -21.57
CA ALA A 12 -35.59 4.42 -22.73
C ALA A 12 -35.39 2.90 -22.54
N LYS A 13 -36.01 2.28 -21.52
CA LYS A 13 -35.98 0.83 -21.24
C LYS A 13 -34.58 0.25 -20.95
N ALA A 14 -33.65 1.06 -20.47
CA ALA A 14 -32.31 0.64 -20.08
C ALA A 14 -31.90 1.28 -18.74
N PRO A 15 -32.57 0.95 -17.63
CA PRO A 15 -32.28 1.54 -16.33
C PRO A 15 -30.84 1.22 -15.92
N ALA A 16 -30.07 2.25 -15.60
CA ALA A 16 -28.69 2.12 -15.17
C ALA A 16 -28.50 2.59 -13.73
N PRO A 17 -27.69 1.90 -12.92
CA PRO A 17 -27.39 2.30 -11.56
C PRO A 17 -26.63 3.64 -11.55
N ALA A 18 -26.85 4.46 -10.51
CA ALA A 18 -26.19 5.74 -10.32
C ALA A 18 -24.65 5.75 -10.53
N PRO A 19 -23.86 4.71 -10.17
CA PRO A 19 -22.44 4.64 -10.56
C PRO A 19 -22.20 4.65 -12.06
N GLU A 20 -22.98 3.91 -12.85
CA GLU A 20 -22.79 3.78 -14.30
C GLU A 20 -23.16 5.06 -15.05
N VAL A 21 -24.23 5.74 -14.60
CA VAL A 21 -24.60 7.06 -15.11
C VAL A 21 -23.50 8.09 -14.85
N ARG A 22 -22.83 8.01 -13.69
CA ARG A 22 -21.72 8.91 -13.36
C ARG A 22 -20.46 8.61 -14.17
N GLU A 23 -20.17 7.34 -14.40
CA GLU A 23 -19.05 6.90 -15.24
C GLU A 23 -19.22 7.41 -16.68
N ALA A 24 -20.41 7.27 -17.22
CA ALA A 24 -20.76 7.77 -18.55
C ALA A 24 -20.57 9.29 -18.66
N LEU A 25 -21.16 10.06 -17.74
CA LEU A 25 -21.06 11.52 -17.79
C LEU A 25 -19.63 12.04 -17.62
N ALA A 26 -18.73 11.28 -17.00
CA ALA A 26 -17.33 11.66 -16.85
C ALA A 26 -16.54 11.71 -18.17
N LEU A 27 -17.08 11.14 -19.26
CA LEU A 27 -16.47 11.21 -20.60
C LEU A 27 -16.79 12.51 -21.35
N LEU A 28 -17.71 13.33 -20.84
CA LEU A 28 -18.12 14.59 -21.46
C LEU A 28 -17.43 15.79 -20.79
N ALA A 29 -17.21 16.86 -21.57
CA ALA A 29 -16.69 18.11 -21.05
C ALA A 29 -17.81 18.96 -20.43
N GLU A 30 -17.46 19.90 -19.55
CA GLU A 30 -18.43 20.80 -18.88
C GLU A 30 -19.28 21.62 -19.86
N ALA A 31 -18.76 21.88 -21.08
CA ALA A 31 -19.48 22.57 -22.14
C ALA A 31 -20.65 21.76 -22.74
N ASP A 32 -20.65 20.43 -22.58
CA ASP A 32 -21.68 19.55 -23.13
C ASP A 32 -22.89 19.37 -22.21
N ASP A 33 -22.87 19.93 -20.99
CA ASP A 33 -23.96 19.81 -20.01
C ASP A 33 -25.31 20.31 -20.53
N PHE A 34 -25.30 21.40 -21.30
CA PHE A 34 -26.52 21.91 -21.94
C PHE A 34 -27.08 20.92 -22.96
N ARG A 35 -26.21 20.22 -23.70
CA ARG A 35 -26.60 19.23 -24.73
C ARG A 35 -27.14 17.96 -24.07
N VAL A 36 -26.52 17.51 -22.96
CA VAL A 36 -27.04 16.42 -22.14
C VAL A 36 -28.44 16.77 -21.63
N ARG A 37 -28.62 17.98 -21.10
CA ARG A 37 -29.91 18.43 -20.56
C ARG A 37 -31.00 18.49 -21.63
N ALA A 38 -30.68 19.11 -22.77
CA ALA A 38 -31.60 19.19 -23.92
C ALA A 38 -32.03 17.81 -24.42
N LEU A 39 -31.12 16.83 -24.43
CA LEU A 39 -31.42 15.46 -24.82
C LEU A 39 -32.26 14.72 -23.76
N THR A 40 -31.96 14.89 -22.47
CA THR A 40 -32.71 14.21 -21.38
C THR A 40 -34.09 14.80 -21.11
N ASP A 41 -34.33 16.05 -21.50
CA ASP A 41 -35.63 16.70 -21.36
C ASP A 41 -36.62 16.23 -22.45
N ALA A 42 -36.12 15.67 -23.57
CA ALA A 42 -36.93 15.09 -24.64
C ALA A 42 -37.33 13.62 -24.37
N GLU A 43 -38.27 13.12 -25.17
CA GLU A 43 -38.59 11.69 -25.20
C GLU A 43 -37.52 10.89 -25.97
N PRO A 44 -37.19 9.66 -25.55
CA PRO A 44 -36.18 8.85 -26.22
C PRO A 44 -36.67 8.40 -27.59
N GLU A 45 -35.95 8.82 -28.64
CA GLU A 45 -36.26 8.49 -30.04
C GLU A 45 -36.09 6.99 -30.38
N ALA A 46 -35.29 6.28 -29.57
CA ALA A 46 -35.03 4.85 -29.73
C ALA A 46 -34.88 4.16 -28.36
N SER A 47 -35.03 2.84 -28.32
CA SER A 47 -34.82 2.02 -27.12
C SER A 47 -34.19 0.67 -27.51
N PRO A 48 -33.31 0.07 -26.69
CA PRO A 48 -32.84 0.51 -25.38
C PRO A 48 -31.73 1.59 -25.45
N LEU A 49 -31.77 2.64 -24.62
CA LEU A 49 -30.68 3.62 -24.51
C LEU A 49 -30.15 3.74 -23.09
N GLY A 50 -28.96 3.16 -22.87
CA GLY A 50 -28.22 3.28 -21.62
C GLY A 50 -27.36 4.55 -21.55
N PRO A 51 -26.65 4.78 -20.43
CA PRO A 51 -25.94 6.03 -20.20
C PRO A 51 -24.76 6.25 -21.16
N PHE A 52 -24.09 5.19 -21.64
CA PHE A 52 -23.05 5.30 -22.68
C PHE A 52 -23.61 5.50 -24.09
N ALA A 53 -24.82 5.02 -24.35
CA ALA A 53 -25.53 5.29 -25.61
C ALA A 53 -25.87 6.78 -25.73
N ILE A 54 -26.16 7.46 -24.62
CA ILE A 54 -26.40 8.92 -24.57
C ILE A 54 -25.15 9.69 -24.98
N ILE A 55 -23.96 9.29 -24.50
CA ILE A 55 -22.68 9.91 -24.90
C ILE A 55 -22.44 9.70 -26.38
N ASP A 56 -22.68 8.49 -26.89
CA ASP A 56 -22.49 8.15 -28.30
C ASP A 56 -23.38 9.03 -29.19
N ILE A 57 -24.63 9.28 -28.77
CA ILE A 57 -25.55 10.22 -29.44
C ILE A 57 -25.02 11.65 -29.40
N LEU A 58 -24.51 12.10 -28.25
CA LEU A 58 -23.90 13.44 -28.11
C LEU A 58 -22.62 13.59 -28.94
N ASN A 59 -21.92 12.50 -29.23
CA ASN A 59 -20.77 12.46 -30.13
C ASN A 59 -21.17 12.36 -31.62
N GLY A 60 -22.46 12.39 -31.94
CA GLY A 60 -22.98 12.45 -33.31
C GLY A 60 -23.50 11.13 -33.87
N THR A 61 -23.58 10.07 -33.07
CA THR A 61 -24.18 8.80 -33.50
C THR A 61 -25.71 8.89 -33.51
N GLN A 62 -26.36 8.34 -34.55
CA GLN A 62 -27.82 8.30 -34.62
C GLN A 62 -28.41 7.44 -33.49
N ALA A 63 -29.54 7.87 -32.91
CA ALA A 63 -30.18 7.20 -31.77
C ALA A 63 -30.51 5.73 -32.03
N ALA A 64 -30.91 5.37 -33.26
CA ALA A 64 -31.18 3.99 -33.65
C ALA A 64 -29.92 3.09 -33.61
N VAL A 65 -28.77 3.64 -34.01
CA VAL A 65 -27.49 2.91 -34.01
C VAL A 65 -26.97 2.76 -32.59
N ALA A 66 -27.11 3.80 -31.76
CA ALA A 66 -26.77 3.74 -30.34
C ALA A 66 -27.64 2.71 -29.59
N ALA A 67 -28.93 2.63 -29.92
CA ALA A 67 -29.82 1.62 -29.37
C ALA A 67 -29.44 0.19 -29.78
N GLN A 68 -29.03 -0.01 -31.04
CA GLN A 68 -28.53 -1.31 -31.50
C GLN A 68 -27.23 -1.71 -30.79
N ARG A 69 -26.31 -0.76 -30.58
CA ARG A 69 -25.06 -0.96 -29.83
C ARG A 69 -25.32 -1.30 -28.37
N GLN A 70 -26.31 -0.65 -27.75
CA GLN A 70 -26.74 -0.98 -26.40
C GLN A 70 -27.34 -2.38 -26.34
N ALA A 71 -28.19 -2.75 -27.30
CA ALA A 71 -28.86 -4.05 -27.34
C ALA A 71 -27.88 -5.21 -27.56
N CYS A 72 -26.78 -5.00 -28.29
CA CYS A 72 -25.76 -6.02 -28.52
C CYS A 72 -24.61 -6.02 -27.49
N GLY A 73 -24.69 -5.19 -26.44
CA GLY A 73 -23.67 -5.14 -25.37
C GLY A 73 -22.34 -4.49 -25.79
N TYR A 74 -22.33 -3.68 -26.86
CA TYR A 74 -21.12 -3.07 -27.40
C TYR A 74 -20.38 -2.19 -26.37
N TYR A 75 -21.12 -1.41 -25.57
CA TYR A 75 -20.54 -0.49 -24.61
C TYR A 75 -19.86 -1.20 -23.43
N ASP A 76 -20.32 -2.40 -23.06
CA ASP A 76 -19.69 -3.21 -22.02
C ASP A 76 -18.33 -3.72 -22.50
N VAL A 77 -18.27 -4.25 -23.72
CA VAL A 77 -17.03 -4.73 -24.35
C VAL A 77 -16.03 -3.59 -24.56
N ALA A 78 -16.51 -2.41 -24.98
CA ALA A 78 -15.65 -1.24 -25.17
C ALA A 78 -15.01 -0.77 -23.84
N ARG A 79 -15.75 -0.82 -22.73
CA ARG A 79 -15.23 -0.50 -21.39
C ARG A 79 -14.15 -1.48 -20.94
N GLU A 80 -14.38 -2.78 -21.10
CA GLU A 80 -13.40 -3.81 -20.73
C GLU A 80 -12.09 -3.66 -21.52
N LEU A 81 -12.19 -3.38 -22.82
CA LEU A 81 -11.01 -3.17 -23.67
C LEU A 81 -10.22 -1.91 -23.29
N ALA A 82 -10.90 -0.82 -22.91
CA ALA A 82 -10.25 0.39 -22.42
C ALA A 82 -9.50 0.13 -21.10
N HIS A 83 -10.13 -0.60 -20.17
CA HIS A 83 -9.52 -0.95 -18.89
C HIS A 83 -8.26 -1.83 -19.04
N VAL A 84 -8.29 -2.80 -19.96
CA VAL A 84 -7.11 -3.65 -20.26
C VAL A 84 -5.95 -2.83 -20.87
N ARG A 85 -6.26 -1.77 -21.64
CA ARG A 85 -5.26 -0.89 -22.22
C ARG A 85 -4.58 0.00 -21.18
N ASP A 86 -5.35 0.54 -20.23
CA ASP A 86 -4.82 1.38 -19.15
C ASP A 86 -3.93 0.58 -18.19
N GLN A 87 -4.22 -0.70 -17.97
CA GLN A 87 -3.38 -1.60 -17.16
C GLN A 87 -2.06 -1.98 -17.84
N LYS A 88 -1.99 -1.98 -19.17
CA LYS A 88 -0.80 -2.34 -19.94
C LYS A 88 0.12 -1.17 -20.27
N THR A 89 -0.30 0.07 -19.99
CA THR A 89 0.49 1.26 -20.32
C THR A 89 1.24 1.74 -19.08
N PRO A 90 2.58 1.60 -18.99
CA PRO A 90 3.34 2.15 -17.86
C PRO A 90 3.26 3.70 -17.85
N PRO A 91 3.25 4.33 -16.67
CA PRO A 91 3.15 5.79 -16.57
C PRO A 91 4.39 6.47 -17.20
N PRO A 92 4.22 7.59 -17.93
CA PRO A 92 5.34 8.29 -18.54
C PRO A 92 6.28 8.85 -17.47
N GLU A 93 7.58 8.61 -17.64
CA GLU A 93 8.63 9.22 -16.81
C GLU A 93 8.56 10.75 -16.92
N ALA A 94 8.62 11.42 -15.77
CA ALA A 94 8.64 12.87 -15.71
C ALA A 94 9.91 13.41 -16.37
N ALA A 95 9.75 14.14 -17.47
CA ALA A 95 10.86 14.83 -18.14
C ALA A 95 11.48 15.89 -17.22
N PRO A 96 12.82 16.05 -17.22
CA PRO A 96 13.48 17.10 -16.45
C PRO A 96 13.09 18.49 -16.98
N LEU A 97 12.92 19.43 -16.04
CA LEU A 97 12.62 20.83 -16.31
C LEU A 97 13.82 21.52 -16.98
N THR A 98 13.81 21.59 -18.32
CA THR A 98 14.76 22.41 -19.07
C THR A 98 14.19 23.82 -19.23
N PHE A 99 14.80 24.80 -18.56
CA PHE A 99 14.58 26.23 -18.80
C PHE A 99 15.27 26.62 -20.12
N ALA A 100 14.52 26.61 -21.23
CA ALA A 100 14.90 27.30 -22.45
C ALA A 100 13.63 27.87 -23.13
N PRO A 101 13.62 29.15 -23.55
CA PRO A 101 12.47 29.76 -24.20
C PRO A 101 12.28 29.21 -25.62
N PRO A 102 11.03 29.10 -26.12
CA PRO A 102 10.73 28.50 -27.42
C PRO A 102 11.06 29.45 -28.58
N PRO A 103 11.57 28.96 -29.72
CA PRO A 103 11.58 29.73 -30.95
C PRO A 103 10.20 29.70 -31.62
N ALA A 104 9.87 30.82 -32.26
CA ALA A 104 8.59 31.15 -32.92
C ALA A 104 8.35 30.34 -34.23
N PRO A 105 7.10 30.27 -34.74
CA PRO A 105 6.73 29.43 -35.86
C PRO A 105 7.12 30.05 -37.20
N GLY A 106 7.80 29.29 -38.05
CA GLY A 106 8.13 29.65 -39.42
C GLY A 106 7.49 28.67 -40.40
N THR A 107 6.69 29.22 -41.30
CA THR A 107 6.12 28.60 -42.49
C THR A 107 7.22 28.20 -43.49
N ASP A 108 7.04 27.05 -44.14
CA ASP A 108 7.18 26.82 -45.60
C ASP A 108 7.59 25.36 -45.91
N ALA A 109 6.78 24.72 -46.75
CA ALA A 109 7.15 23.57 -47.60
C ALA A 109 7.55 24.11 -49.00
N PRO A 110 8.05 23.32 -49.98
CA PRO A 110 8.17 21.86 -50.08
C PRO A 110 9.47 21.32 -50.76
N GLU A 111 9.44 20.04 -51.13
CA GLU A 111 10.18 19.32 -52.21
C GLU A 111 11.40 18.42 -51.90
N ALA A 112 11.11 17.11 -52.01
CA ALA A 112 11.73 16.10 -52.89
C ALA A 112 13.26 15.81 -52.84
N ALA A 113 13.63 14.57 -52.45
CA ALA A 113 13.99 13.48 -53.40
C ALA A 113 14.90 12.37 -52.80
N LYS A 114 14.40 11.13 -52.89
CA LYS A 114 15.06 9.91 -53.41
C LYS A 114 16.25 9.24 -52.69
N LYS A 115 16.02 8.00 -52.21
CA LYS A 115 16.61 6.68 -52.62
C LYS A 115 16.67 5.74 -51.40
N ALA A 116 15.90 4.65 -51.35
CA ALA A 116 16.07 3.34 -52.00
C ALA A 116 16.87 2.33 -51.13
N GLY A 117 16.21 1.24 -50.73
CA GLY A 117 16.81 0.07 -50.07
C GLY A 117 15.77 -0.86 -49.41
N LYS A 118 15.22 -1.80 -50.19
CA LYS A 118 14.42 -3.00 -49.78
C LYS A 118 15.39 -4.20 -49.53
N PRO A 119 14.96 -5.45 -49.20
CA PRO A 119 13.78 -5.96 -48.45
C PRO A 119 14.09 -7.18 -47.52
N SER A 120 13.11 -7.64 -46.72
CA SER A 120 12.89 -9.07 -46.33
C SER A 120 11.45 -9.19 -45.79
N LYS A 121 10.52 -9.90 -46.47
CA LYS A 121 10.05 -11.30 -46.24
C LYS A 121 9.55 -11.54 -44.80
N GLU A 122 8.42 -12.15 -44.50
CA GLU A 122 7.40 -12.95 -45.21
C GLU A 122 6.16 -13.03 -44.28
N ASP A 123 4.97 -13.09 -44.89
CA ASP A 123 3.78 -13.93 -44.62
C ASP A 123 3.39 -14.31 -43.17
N GLY A 124 2.12 -14.35 -42.78
CA GLY A 124 0.91 -14.44 -43.59
C GLY A 124 -0.37 -14.42 -42.76
N GLU A 125 -1.46 -14.23 -43.49
CA GLU A 125 -2.83 -14.23 -43.04
C GLU A 125 -3.23 -15.59 -42.46
N ALA A 126 -3.62 -15.63 -41.19
CA ALA A 126 -4.40 -16.71 -40.62
C ALA A 126 -5.85 -16.24 -40.47
N THR A 127 -6.73 -16.94 -41.16
CA THR A 127 -8.10 -16.58 -41.49
C THR A 127 -9.10 -16.90 -40.37
N VAL A 128 -10.23 -16.20 -40.43
CA VAL A 128 -11.40 -16.09 -39.53
C VAL A 128 -12.14 -17.42 -39.21
N LYS A 129 -11.56 -18.60 -39.49
CA LYS A 129 -12.25 -19.90 -39.36
C LYS A 129 -11.97 -20.72 -38.09
N GLU A 130 -11.14 -20.25 -37.15
CA GLU A 130 -10.93 -20.95 -35.86
C GLU A 130 -11.78 -20.42 -34.69
N ARG A 131 -12.67 -19.44 -34.92
CA ARG A 131 -13.51 -18.82 -33.87
C ARG A 131 -14.88 -19.46 -33.63
N ILE A 132 -15.18 -20.60 -34.28
CA ILE A 132 -16.52 -21.22 -34.21
C ILE A 132 -16.39 -22.72 -33.93
N ALA A 133 -16.17 -23.07 -32.67
CA ALA A 133 -16.43 -24.42 -32.18
C ALA A 133 -17.09 -24.33 -30.78
N PRO A 134 -18.33 -24.81 -30.60
CA PRO A 134 -19.02 -24.80 -29.31
C PRO A 134 -18.93 -26.16 -28.61
N ARG A 135 -18.88 -26.14 -27.25
CA ARG A 135 -19.31 -27.14 -26.23
C ARG A 135 -18.29 -27.21 -25.07
N LYS A 136 -18.65 -27.28 -23.79
CA LYS A 136 -19.76 -28.02 -23.14
C LYS A 136 -20.05 -27.41 -21.73
N ARG A 137 -21.33 -27.32 -21.37
CA ARG A 137 -21.83 -27.13 -19.99
C ARG A 137 -21.76 -28.45 -19.21
N THR A 138 -21.59 -28.36 -17.89
CA THR A 138 -22.12 -29.33 -16.91
C THR A 138 -22.80 -28.58 -15.75
N PRO A 139 -23.84 -29.17 -15.13
CA PRO A 139 -24.88 -28.45 -14.41
C PRO A 139 -24.69 -28.43 -12.88
N ALA A 140 -25.44 -27.53 -12.25
CA ALA A 140 -25.58 -27.36 -10.80
C ALA A 140 -26.50 -28.43 -10.19
N GLU A 141 -26.28 -28.72 -8.91
CA GLU A 141 -27.33 -29.23 -8.01
C GLU A 141 -27.49 -28.25 -6.84
N GLU A 142 -28.70 -27.71 -6.73
CA GLU A 142 -29.23 -27.03 -5.55
C GLU A 142 -29.90 -28.06 -4.64
N SER A 143 -29.87 -27.84 -3.33
CA SER A 143 -31.00 -28.19 -2.47
C SER A 143 -31.15 -27.18 -1.33
N PHE A 144 -32.41 -26.86 -1.06
CA PHE A 144 -32.94 -25.71 -0.32
C PHE A 144 -33.42 -26.09 1.10
N SER A 145 -33.70 -25.03 1.89
CA SER A 145 -34.56 -24.90 3.11
C SER A 145 -33.93 -25.27 4.47
N GLY A 146 -33.97 -24.50 5.58
CA GLY A 146 -34.57 -23.24 6.09
C GLY A 146 -34.69 -23.36 7.64
N PRO A 147 -35.18 -22.41 8.49
CA PRO A 147 -35.29 -20.95 8.44
C PRO A 147 -34.67 -20.19 9.68
N ALA A 148 -34.57 -18.86 9.52
CA ALA A 148 -34.60 -17.74 10.49
C ALA A 148 -34.07 -17.89 11.94
N ASP A 149 -33.05 -17.08 12.28
CA ASP A 149 -33.23 -16.05 13.31
C ASP A 149 -32.40 -14.79 13.01
N PHE A 150 -33.00 -13.63 13.26
CA PHE A 150 -32.49 -12.29 12.97
C PHE A 150 -31.55 -11.82 14.08
N THR A 151 -30.33 -11.41 13.72
CA THR A 151 -29.68 -10.11 14.02
C THR A 151 -28.16 -10.27 13.91
N GLU A 152 -27.58 -9.97 12.75
CA GLU A 152 -26.16 -9.65 12.62
C GLU A 152 -25.99 -8.78 11.37
N GLU A 153 -25.52 -7.55 11.56
CA GLU A 153 -25.12 -6.67 10.46
C GLU A 153 -23.99 -7.35 9.68
N PRO A 154 -24.09 -7.55 8.35
CA PRO A 154 -22.98 -8.10 7.61
C PRO A 154 -21.92 -7.02 7.48
N ALA A 155 -20.78 -7.26 8.12
CA ALA A 155 -19.52 -6.56 7.86
C ALA A 155 -19.23 -6.65 6.36
N LEU A 156 -19.57 -5.59 5.63
CA LEU A 156 -19.21 -5.43 4.23
C LEU A 156 -17.68 -5.38 4.15
N SER A 157 -17.09 -6.49 3.70
CA SER A 157 -15.70 -6.59 3.28
C SER A 157 -15.38 -5.37 2.41
N ARG A 158 -14.45 -4.54 2.89
CA ARG A 158 -13.88 -3.41 2.16
C ARG A 158 -13.28 -3.90 0.84
N ARG A 159 -14.12 -3.94 -0.21
CA ARG A 159 -13.69 -4.01 -1.60
C ARG A 159 -12.92 -2.73 -1.87
N ASP A 160 -11.63 -2.85 -2.20
CA ASP A 160 -10.79 -1.73 -2.61
C ASP A 160 -11.35 -1.09 -3.88
N LEU A 161 -12.25 -0.12 -3.69
CA LEU A 161 -12.74 0.76 -4.74
C LEU A 161 -11.57 1.61 -5.26
N PRO A 162 -11.43 1.81 -6.58
CA PRO A 162 -10.47 2.75 -7.13
C PRO A 162 -10.71 4.13 -6.52
N ARG A 163 -9.64 4.78 -6.05
CA ARG A 163 -9.73 6.07 -5.33
C ARG A 163 -10.46 7.08 -6.21
N PRO A 164 -11.53 7.74 -5.71
CA PRO A 164 -12.29 8.70 -6.50
C PRO A 164 -11.37 9.83 -6.95
N ARG A 165 -11.21 9.99 -8.27
CA ARG A 165 -10.46 11.08 -8.88
C ARG A 165 -11.46 12.16 -9.33
N GLY A 166 -11.32 13.35 -8.77
CA GLY A 166 -12.12 14.53 -9.11
C GLY A 166 -12.28 15.44 -7.90
N ARG A 167 -11.98 16.74 -8.06
CA ARG A 167 -12.03 17.76 -6.98
C ARG A 167 -13.42 17.94 -6.33
N PHE A 168 -14.48 17.32 -6.87
CA PHE A 168 -15.86 17.49 -6.41
C PHE A 168 -16.47 16.26 -5.71
N THR A 169 -15.69 15.20 -5.45
CA THR A 169 -16.18 14.00 -4.71
C THR A 169 -15.70 13.92 -3.25
N ARG A 170 -14.98 14.94 -2.77
CA ARG A 170 -14.64 15.09 -1.35
C ARG A 170 -14.97 16.51 -0.90
N VAL A 171 -16.25 16.76 -0.62
CA VAL A 171 -16.56 17.83 0.34
C VAL A 171 -16.22 17.22 1.70
N GLU A 172 -15.01 17.47 2.19
CA GLU A 172 -14.67 17.15 3.57
C GLU A 172 -15.74 17.77 4.47
N ALA A 173 -16.25 17.01 5.44
CA ALA A 173 -17.21 17.54 6.39
C ALA A 173 -16.64 18.83 7.00
N PRO A 174 -17.45 19.90 7.12
CA PRO A 174 -16.95 21.17 7.64
C PRO A 174 -16.36 20.95 9.03
N ARG A 175 -15.08 21.32 9.18
CA ARG A 175 -14.35 21.20 10.44
C ARG A 175 -14.87 22.23 11.43
N ALA A 176 -15.11 21.80 12.65
CA ALA A 176 -15.51 22.64 13.77
C ALA A 176 -14.40 23.63 14.18
N SER A 177 -14.78 24.68 14.90
CA SER A 177 -13.83 25.74 15.29
C SER A 177 -12.93 25.30 16.43
N PHE A 178 -11.68 25.77 16.43
CA PHE A 178 -10.74 25.61 17.55
C PHE A 178 -11.33 26.09 18.88
N MET A 179 -12.18 27.13 18.85
CA MET A 179 -12.83 27.69 20.03
C MET A 179 -13.77 26.72 20.74
N GLU A 180 -14.23 25.66 20.07
CA GLU A 180 -15.05 24.63 20.72
C GLU A 180 -14.22 23.75 21.63
N LEU A 181 -12.96 23.49 21.27
CA LEU A 181 -12.03 22.69 22.06
C LEU A 181 -11.56 23.43 23.31
N THR A 182 -11.43 24.76 23.27
CA THR A 182 -10.96 25.56 24.41
C THR A 182 -12.03 25.81 25.48
N ARG A 183 -13.31 25.72 25.11
CA ARG A 183 -14.44 25.91 26.06
C ARG A 183 -14.57 24.72 27.01
N LEU A 184 -15.27 24.93 28.13
CA LEU A 184 -15.59 23.85 29.08
C LEU A 184 -16.36 22.68 28.44
N THR A 185 -17.16 22.96 27.41
CA THR A 185 -17.85 21.92 26.60
C THR A 185 -16.89 21.06 25.78
N GLY A 186 -15.67 21.55 25.52
CA GLY A 186 -14.61 20.83 24.81
C GLY A 186 -13.89 19.82 25.68
N LYS A 187 -13.89 19.98 27.01
CA LYS A 187 -13.26 19.04 27.95
C LYS A 187 -13.71 17.58 27.77
N PRO A 188 -15.02 17.24 27.76
CA PRO A 188 -15.46 15.86 27.56
C PRO A 188 -15.11 15.31 26.17
N ILE A 189 -15.00 16.18 25.15
CA ILE A 189 -14.54 15.80 23.80
C ILE A 189 -13.06 15.40 23.86
N MET A 190 -12.25 16.19 24.56
CA MET A 190 -10.82 15.93 24.74
C MET A 190 -10.57 14.67 25.57
N GLU A 191 -11.33 14.45 26.65
CA GLU A 191 -11.25 13.24 27.47
C GLU A 191 -11.59 11.98 26.66
N ALA A 192 -12.71 11.97 25.94
CA ALA A 192 -13.08 10.86 25.07
C ALA A 192 -12.04 10.61 23.96
N ALA A 193 -11.46 11.68 23.40
CA ALA A 193 -10.41 11.56 22.40
C ALA A 193 -9.10 11.01 22.99
N LEU A 194 -8.75 11.36 24.23
CA LEU A 194 -7.58 10.83 24.94
C LEU A 194 -7.72 9.35 25.30
N GLU A 195 -8.94 8.91 25.63
CA GLU A 195 -9.21 7.48 25.84
C GLU A 195 -9.02 6.69 24.55
N ALA A 196 -9.57 7.20 23.44
CA ALA A 196 -9.55 6.54 22.13
C ALA A 196 -8.18 6.55 21.43
N ASN A 197 -7.26 7.45 21.78
CA ASN A 197 -5.97 7.59 21.12
C ASN A 197 -4.80 7.29 22.07
N GLU A 198 -3.78 6.59 21.56
CA GLU A 198 -2.66 6.14 22.39
C GLU A 198 -1.68 7.26 22.74
N HIS A 199 -1.43 8.17 21.79
CA HIS A 199 -0.44 9.24 21.92
C HIS A 199 -0.85 10.52 21.16
N ARG A 200 -0.16 11.63 21.44
CA ARG A 200 -0.46 12.98 20.94
C ARG A 200 -0.48 13.09 19.42
N PHE A 201 0.37 12.36 18.70
CA PHE A 201 0.34 12.37 17.24
C PHE A 201 -0.91 11.71 16.65
N ALA A 202 -1.40 10.61 17.24
CA ALA A 202 -2.65 9.96 16.83
C ALA A 202 -3.83 10.86 17.18
N LEU A 203 -3.82 11.43 18.39
CA LEU A 203 -4.80 12.41 18.85
C LEU A 203 -4.88 13.62 17.89
N LEU A 204 -3.74 14.20 17.52
CA LEU A 204 -3.69 15.33 16.59
C LEU A 204 -4.25 14.96 15.21
N ARG A 205 -3.85 13.81 14.66
CA ARG A 205 -4.36 13.32 13.35
C ARG A 205 -5.87 13.07 13.39
N ASN A 206 -6.41 12.59 14.51
CA ASN A 206 -7.83 12.37 14.69
C ASN A 206 -8.60 13.69 14.80
N LEU A 207 -8.11 14.61 15.65
CA LEU A 207 -8.75 15.90 15.87
C LEU A 207 -8.65 16.83 14.65
N SER A 208 -7.55 16.80 13.90
CA SER A 208 -7.38 17.64 12.71
C SER A 208 -8.35 17.31 11.57
N GLN A 209 -8.94 16.11 11.58
CA GLN A 209 -10.02 15.74 10.65
C GLN A 209 -11.35 16.41 11.00
N ARG A 210 -11.52 16.81 12.27
CA ARG A 210 -12.80 17.31 12.82
C ARG A 210 -12.75 18.77 13.19
N PHE A 211 -11.58 19.32 13.49
CA PHE A 211 -11.39 20.67 14.01
C PHE A 211 -10.31 21.41 13.23
N ASN A 212 -10.54 22.71 13.07
CA ASN A 212 -9.50 23.66 12.66
C ASN A 212 -8.68 24.12 13.87
N GLY A 213 -7.46 24.58 13.63
CA GLY A 213 -6.61 25.28 14.60
C GLY A 213 -6.92 26.77 14.65
N ALA A 214 -6.28 27.49 15.58
CA ALA A 214 -6.50 28.92 15.77
C ALA A 214 -6.16 29.77 14.53
N ARG A 215 -5.22 29.31 13.70
CA ARG A 215 -4.72 30.01 12.50
C ARG A 215 -4.83 29.17 11.22
N GLY A 216 -5.74 28.21 11.18
CA GLY A 216 -5.91 27.31 10.03
C GLY A 216 -5.92 25.85 10.45
N GLU A 217 -4.88 25.09 10.10
CA GLU A 217 -4.78 23.68 10.50
C GLU A 217 -4.48 23.55 12.00
N LEU A 218 -5.06 22.53 12.64
CA LEU A 218 -4.78 22.23 14.04
C LEU A 218 -3.33 21.78 14.19
N THR A 219 -2.54 22.54 14.93
CA THR A 219 -1.13 22.22 15.17
C THR A 219 -0.93 21.46 16.48
N GLN A 220 0.24 20.85 16.65
CA GLN A 220 0.60 20.22 17.91
C GLN A 220 0.62 21.21 19.08
N VAL A 221 1.07 22.44 18.85
CA VAL A 221 1.12 23.49 19.89
C VAL A 221 -0.30 23.86 20.34
N ASP A 222 -1.24 23.97 19.39
CA ASP A 222 -2.65 24.24 19.70
C ASP A 222 -3.24 23.12 20.57
N LEU A 223 -2.99 21.86 20.20
CA LEU A 223 -3.43 20.69 20.95
C LEU A 223 -2.87 20.68 22.38
N GLU A 224 -1.55 20.90 22.53
CA GLU A 224 -0.91 20.90 23.84
C GLU A 224 -1.43 22.04 24.74
N ASN A 225 -1.73 23.21 24.18
CA ASN A 225 -2.33 24.31 24.93
C ASN A 225 -3.73 23.93 25.43
N VAL A 226 -4.59 23.39 24.56
CA VAL A 226 -5.94 22.92 24.96
C VAL A 226 -5.86 21.85 26.05
N LEU A 227 -4.92 20.91 25.94
CA LEU A 227 -4.72 19.87 26.95
C LEU A 227 -4.26 20.45 28.29
N ARG A 228 -3.42 21.48 28.29
CA ARG A 228 -3.01 22.18 29.52
C ARG A 228 -4.17 22.96 30.12
N ASP A 229 -4.94 23.68 29.32
CA ASP A 229 -6.09 24.47 29.77
C ASP A 229 -7.16 23.59 30.45
N HIS A 230 -7.32 22.34 30.01
CA HIS A 230 -8.22 21.36 30.62
C HIS A 230 -7.60 20.50 31.73
N ALA A 231 -6.32 20.70 32.06
CA ALA A 231 -5.54 19.89 33.00
C ALA A 231 -5.48 18.39 32.62
N LEU A 232 -5.38 18.08 31.32
CA LEU A 232 -5.30 16.72 30.78
C LEU A 232 -3.89 16.33 30.29
N MET A 233 -2.96 17.30 30.27
CA MET A 233 -1.61 17.08 29.74
C MET A 233 -0.84 16.01 30.53
N ASP A 234 -0.91 16.02 31.86
CA ASP A 234 -0.15 15.10 32.70
C ASP A 234 -0.61 13.65 32.50
N ALA A 235 -1.93 13.43 32.43
CA ALA A 235 -2.51 12.11 32.15
C ALA A 235 -2.07 11.56 30.79
N LEU A 236 -2.00 12.43 29.76
CA LEU A 236 -1.48 12.04 28.45
C LEU A 236 0.01 11.68 28.54
N VAL A 237 0.84 12.50 29.19
CA VAL A 237 2.27 12.25 29.35
C VAL A 237 2.53 10.92 30.07
N GLU A 238 1.81 10.64 31.15
CA GLU A 238 1.95 9.37 31.88
C GLU A 238 1.54 8.15 31.04
N LYS A 239 0.47 8.27 30.25
CA LYS A 239 0.04 7.23 29.30
C LYS A 239 1.10 6.99 28.24
N GLU A 240 1.61 8.06 27.62
CA GLU A 240 2.64 8.00 26.58
C GLU A 240 3.96 7.43 27.10
N ARG A 241 4.39 7.81 28.31
CA ARG A 241 5.63 7.29 28.92
C ARG A 241 5.56 5.77 29.10
N ARG A 242 4.46 5.27 29.67
CA ARG A 242 4.24 3.82 29.83
C ARG A 242 4.23 3.10 28.49
N MET A 243 3.44 3.61 27.55
CA MET A 243 3.33 3.04 26.20
C MET A 243 4.69 2.94 25.48
N VAL A 244 5.52 4.00 25.54
CA VAL A 244 6.84 3.99 24.91
C VAL A 244 7.76 2.95 25.56
N LEU A 245 7.84 2.93 26.90
CA LEU A 245 8.70 1.99 27.63
C LEU A 245 8.24 0.53 27.46
N ASP A 246 6.94 0.28 27.48
CA ASP A 246 6.34 -1.03 27.21
C ASP A 246 6.61 -1.47 25.77
N GLY A 247 6.50 -0.54 24.82
CA GLY A 247 6.84 -0.78 23.42
C GLY A 247 8.31 -1.22 23.27
N PHE A 248 9.25 -0.47 23.85
CA PHE A 248 10.67 -0.83 23.82
C PHE A 248 10.97 -2.16 24.52
N THR A 249 10.25 -2.48 25.60
CA THR A 249 10.37 -3.76 26.30
C THR A 249 9.83 -4.91 25.46
N GLY A 250 8.62 -4.78 24.92
CA GLY A 250 7.96 -5.80 24.10
C GLY A 250 8.66 -6.06 22.77
N GLN A 251 9.23 -5.03 22.16
CA GLN A 251 10.00 -5.13 20.90
C GLN A 251 11.51 -5.32 21.12
N ARG A 252 11.93 -5.60 22.36
CA ARG A 252 13.32 -5.91 22.72
C ARG A 252 14.34 -4.88 22.24
N GLY A 253 14.02 -3.60 22.42
CA GLY A 253 14.90 -2.48 22.07
C GLY A 253 14.82 -2.02 20.61
N ALA A 254 14.03 -2.68 19.75
CA ALA A 254 13.96 -2.35 18.32
C ALA A 254 13.13 -1.08 18.05
N ALA A 255 13.77 0.10 17.99
CA ALA A 255 13.09 1.37 17.72
C ALA A 255 12.24 1.34 16.44
N GLY A 256 12.73 0.69 15.37
CA GLY A 256 11.96 0.59 14.13
C GLY A 256 10.64 -0.18 14.30
N ARG A 257 10.65 -1.26 15.10
CA ARG A 257 9.43 -2.03 15.39
C ARG A 257 8.53 -1.32 16.40
N VAL A 258 9.10 -0.61 17.36
CA VAL A 258 8.33 0.24 18.30
C VAL A 258 7.58 1.31 17.53
N ALA A 259 8.25 2.03 16.64
CA ALA A 259 7.63 3.07 15.82
C ALA A 259 6.47 2.48 14.99
N TRP A 260 6.70 1.36 14.33
CA TRP A 260 5.67 0.67 13.55
C TRP A 260 4.48 0.20 14.39
N ALA A 261 4.74 -0.42 15.55
CA ALA A 261 3.69 -0.90 16.45
C ALA A 261 2.80 0.24 16.99
N LEU A 262 3.39 1.42 17.22
CA LEU A 262 2.69 2.61 17.68
C LEU A 262 2.10 3.45 16.52
N GLY A 263 2.22 3.03 15.26
CA GLY A 263 1.75 3.83 14.12
C GLY A 263 2.49 5.17 13.93
N LEU A 264 3.73 5.25 14.45
CA LEU A 264 4.62 6.40 14.37
C LEU A 264 5.65 6.22 13.26
N SER A 265 6.02 7.32 12.60
CA SER A 265 7.25 7.35 11.81
C SER A 265 8.49 7.34 12.73
N PRO A 266 9.67 6.91 12.24
CA PRO A 266 10.89 6.91 13.05
C PRO A 266 11.22 8.28 13.66
N SER A 267 10.99 9.36 12.93
CA SER A 267 11.20 10.73 13.41
C SER A 267 10.15 11.18 14.41
N GLU A 268 8.90 10.70 14.32
CA GLU A 268 7.88 10.95 15.35
C GLU A 268 8.18 10.22 16.64
N LEU A 269 8.64 8.96 16.59
CA LEU A 269 9.07 8.24 17.79
C LEU A 269 10.24 8.97 18.48
N GLN A 270 11.25 9.39 17.72
CA GLN A 270 12.37 10.17 18.27
C GLN A 270 11.89 11.48 18.91
N ARG A 271 10.99 12.22 18.24
CA ARG A 271 10.40 13.43 18.82
C ARG A 271 9.62 13.11 20.10
N LEU A 272 8.84 12.03 20.13
CA LEU A 272 8.07 11.63 21.31
C LEU A 272 8.99 11.32 22.49
N VAL A 273 10.04 10.51 22.26
CA VAL A 273 11.04 10.17 23.28
C VAL A 273 11.71 11.44 23.83
N SER A 274 12.10 12.37 22.97
CA SER A 274 12.70 13.65 23.38
C SER A 274 11.73 14.52 24.19
N MET A 275 10.49 14.66 23.73
CA MET A 275 9.47 15.46 24.42
C MET A 275 9.08 14.89 25.79
N LEU A 276 9.14 13.57 25.95
CA LEU A 276 8.88 12.89 27.22
C LEU A 276 10.12 12.78 28.11
N SER A 277 11.29 13.27 27.65
CA SER A 277 12.58 13.14 28.34
C SER A 277 12.95 11.68 28.66
N LEU A 278 12.65 10.76 27.74
CA LEU A 278 12.87 9.31 27.89
C LEU A 278 14.18 8.82 27.25
N THR A 279 15.02 9.71 26.73
CA THR A 279 16.22 9.33 25.96
C THR A 279 17.14 8.38 26.73
N GLU A 280 17.42 8.67 28.01
CA GLU A 280 18.29 7.84 28.85
C GLU A 280 17.63 6.49 29.19
N GLU A 281 16.35 6.49 29.53
CA GLU A 281 15.59 5.29 29.88
C GLU A 281 15.48 4.33 28.68
N VAL A 282 15.21 4.87 27.49
CA VAL A 282 15.15 4.11 26.23
C VAL A 282 16.52 3.55 25.87
N GLU A 283 17.59 4.33 25.99
CA GLU A 283 18.94 3.82 25.73
C GLU A 283 19.41 2.78 26.76
N ALA A 284 19.02 2.92 28.03
CA ALA A 284 19.27 1.90 29.04
C ALA A 284 18.56 0.57 28.71
N LEU A 285 17.31 0.62 28.27
CA LEU A 285 16.57 -0.55 27.78
C LEU A 285 17.25 -1.16 26.55
N ARG A 286 17.60 -0.33 25.56
CA ARG A 286 18.30 -0.79 24.35
C ARG A 286 19.63 -1.44 24.70
N GLU A 287 20.43 -0.84 25.58
CA GLU A 287 21.71 -1.38 26.02
C GLU A 287 21.55 -2.71 26.78
N ARG A 288 20.51 -2.87 27.60
CA ARG A 288 20.18 -4.16 28.21
C ARG A 288 19.97 -5.25 27.15
N PHE A 289 19.17 -4.97 26.11
CA PHE A 289 18.94 -5.93 25.02
C PHE A 289 20.16 -6.14 24.13
N ARG A 290 21.01 -5.11 23.94
CA ARG A 290 22.31 -5.25 23.28
C ARG A 290 23.20 -6.26 24.00
N ARG A 291 23.31 -6.15 25.33
CA ARG A 291 24.09 -7.08 26.16
C ARG A 291 23.50 -8.48 26.13
N GLU A 292 22.19 -8.61 26.23
CA GLU A 292 21.51 -9.92 26.19
C GLU A 292 21.74 -10.63 24.85
N ALA A 293 21.60 -9.92 23.73
CA ALA A 293 21.85 -10.47 22.40
C ALA A 293 23.30 -10.95 22.22
N LEU A 294 24.28 -10.22 22.78
CA LEU A 294 25.69 -10.60 22.71
C LEU A 294 26.06 -11.74 23.68
N ALA A 295 25.44 -11.77 24.86
CA ALA A 295 25.71 -12.75 25.92
C ALA A 295 25.02 -14.10 25.73
N THR A 296 24.11 -14.23 24.76
CA THR A 296 23.42 -15.49 24.47
C THR A 296 24.44 -16.57 24.13
N GLN A 297 24.47 -17.67 24.90
CA GLN A 297 25.40 -18.80 24.71
C GLN A 297 24.83 -19.90 23.80
N HIS A 298 23.51 -19.92 23.59
CA HIS A 298 22.87 -20.95 22.78
C HIS A 298 23.03 -20.67 21.29
N LEU A 299 23.74 -21.55 20.58
CA LEU A 299 24.05 -21.41 19.16
C LEU A 299 22.79 -21.18 18.30
N THR A 300 21.74 -21.97 18.50
CA THR A 300 20.46 -21.84 17.75
C THR A 300 19.88 -20.43 17.82
N HIS A 301 19.82 -19.84 19.02
CA HIS A 301 19.31 -18.48 19.20
C HIS A 301 20.19 -17.43 18.52
N ARG A 302 21.52 -17.63 18.52
CA ARG A 302 22.45 -16.73 17.82
C ARG A 302 22.29 -16.83 16.30
N LEU A 303 22.10 -18.04 15.76
CA LEU A 303 21.84 -18.26 14.34
C LEU A 303 20.49 -17.66 13.91
N ASP A 304 19.45 -17.76 14.75
CA ASP A 304 18.16 -17.10 14.51
C ASP A 304 18.29 -15.57 14.50
N LEU A 305 19.07 -15.01 15.43
CA LEU A 305 19.36 -13.58 15.47
C LEU A 305 20.16 -13.12 14.24
N LEU A 306 21.09 -13.92 13.73
CA LEU A 306 21.80 -13.65 12.48
C LEU A 306 20.83 -13.51 11.30
N GLY A 307 19.72 -14.26 11.30
CA GLY A 307 18.65 -14.12 10.31
C GLY A 307 17.88 -12.79 10.41
N ARG A 308 17.93 -12.11 11.55
CA ARG A 308 17.20 -10.86 11.84
C ARG A 308 18.10 -9.64 11.68
N GLU A 309 18.68 -9.48 10.50
CA GLU A 309 19.65 -8.42 10.22
C GLU A 309 19.14 -7.02 10.58
N LYS A 310 17.94 -6.65 10.11
CA LYS A 310 17.32 -5.34 10.39
C LYS A 310 17.24 -5.02 11.88
N TYR A 311 17.02 -6.04 12.72
CA TYR A 311 16.98 -5.87 14.17
C TYR A 311 18.36 -5.60 14.77
N LEU A 312 19.38 -6.33 14.31
CA LEU A 312 20.77 -6.13 14.76
C LEU A 312 21.32 -4.77 14.30
N THR A 313 20.93 -4.31 13.11
CA THR A 313 21.25 -2.98 12.60
C THR A 313 20.56 -1.90 13.44
N ASP A 314 19.26 -2.06 13.72
CA ASP A 314 18.49 -1.12 14.54
C ASP A 314 19.02 -1.01 15.97
N LEU A 315 19.49 -2.12 16.56
CA LEU A 315 20.18 -2.11 17.86
C LEU A 315 21.63 -1.57 17.78
N GLY A 316 22.20 -1.39 16.59
CA GLY A 316 23.58 -0.93 16.43
C GLY A 316 24.65 -1.97 16.82
N ILE A 317 24.31 -3.26 16.86
CA ILE A 317 25.24 -4.34 17.28
C ILE A 317 25.60 -5.30 16.15
N GLN A 318 25.06 -5.13 14.94
CA GLN A 318 25.26 -6.03 13.80
C GLN A 318 26.71 -6.47 13.64
N ARG A 319 27.65 -5.53 13.49
CA ARG A 319 29.08 -5.85 13.30
C ARG A 319 29.69 -6.63 14.48
N LYS A 320 29.43 -6.18 15.72
CA LYS A 320 29.95 -6.85 16.93
C LYS A 320 29.40 -8.27 17.06
N PHE A 321 28.11 -8.44 16.75
CA PHE A 321 27.44 -9.73 16.79
C PHE A 321 27.98 -10.68 15.71
N THR A 322 28.11 -10.22 14.46
CA THR A 322 28.64 -11.04 13.36
C THR A 322 30.09 -11.44 13.59
N ASP A 323 30.92 -10.53 14.11
CA ASP A 323 32.33 -10.83 14.40
C ASP A 323 32.47 -11.85 15.55
N ALA A 324 31.63 -11.73 16.59
CA ALA A 324 31.61 -12.68 17.69
C ALA A 324 31.14 -14.07 17.25
N LEU A 325 30.04 -14.14 16.48
CA LEU A 325 29.49 -15.40 15.97
C LEU A 325 30.45 -16.06 14.96
N ARG A 326 31.15 -15.27 14.15
CA ARG A 326 32.17 -15.80 13.23
C ARG A 326 33.27 -16.54 13.99
N LYS A 327 33.87 -15.89 14.99
CA LYS A 327 34.95 -16.47 15.82
C LYS A 327 34.49 -17.73 16.56
N GLU A 328 33.26 -17.69 17.08
CA GLU A 328 32.65 -18.85 17.73
C GLU A 328 32.49 -20.01 16.76
N LEU A 329 31.91 -19.80 15.57
CA LEU A 329 31.77 -20.85 14.55
C LEU A 329 33.11 -21.39 14.06
N GLU A 330 34.13 -20.55 13.86
CA GLU A 330 35.49 -21.00 13.53
C GLU A 330 36.07 -21.91 14.61
N HIS A 331 35.83 -21.59 15.88
CA HIS A 331 36.25 -22.44 17.00
C HIS A 331 35.48 -23.76 17.02
N LEU A 332 34.15 -23.74 16.90
CA LEU A 332 33.32 -24.94 16.89
C LEU A 332 33.66 -25.87 15.71
N VAL A 333 33.96 -25.29 14.55
CA VAL A 333 34.37 -26.03 13.35
C VAL A 333 35.72 -26.71 13.55
N SER A 334 36.69 -26.01 14.16
CA SER A 334 38.04 -26.56 14.37
C SER A 334 38.01 -27.86 15.18
N ASP A 335 37.04 -28.00 16.09
CA ASP A 335 36.85 -29.20 16.91
C ASP A 335 36.31 -30.43 16.14
N VAL A 336 35.62 -30.23 15.01
CA VAL A 336 34.93 -31.29 14.25
C VAL A 336 35.44 -31.41 12.82
N LEU A 337 36.49 -30.66 12.46
CA LEU A 337 37.02 -30.56 11.11
C LEU A 337 37.51 -31.91 10.57
N ALA A 338 38.05 -32.77 11.43
CA ALA A 338 38.57 -34.08 11.04
C ALA A 338 37.46 -35.08 10.69
N ASP A 339 36.24 -34.88 11.20
CA ASP A 339 35.13 -35.82 11.06
C ASP A 339 34.25 -35.53 9.83
N ALA A 340 34.54 -34.46 9.09
CA ALA A 340 33.73 -33.99 7.97
C ALA A 340 34.50 -34.05 6.62
N GLY A 341 33.85 -34.58 5.58
CA GLY A 341 34.41 -34.62 4.22
C GLY A 341 34.03 -33.40 3.36
N ASP A 342 32.93 -32.74 3.67
CA ASP A 342 32.37 -31.63 2.91
C ASP A 342 31.73 -30.56 3.83
N LEU A 343 31.33 -29.42 3.26
CA LEU A 343 30.79 -28.31 4.04
C LEU A 343 29.45 -28.66 4.73
N HIS A 344 28.64 -29.51 4.09
CA HIS A 344 27.35 -29.92 4.64
C HIS A 344 27.54 -30.91 5.80
N GLY A 345 28.42 -31.90 5.63
CA GLY A 345 28.82 -32.80 6.72
C GLY A 345 29.48 -32.07 7.90
N LEU A 346 30.20 -30.97 7.64
CA LEU A 346 30.74 -30.10 8.68
C LEU A 346 29.64 -29.37 9.44
N ALA A 347 28.66 -28.80 8.72
CA ALA A 347 27.49 -28.18 9.34
C ALA A 347 26.69 -29.20 10.17
N ASP A 348 26.52 -30.42 9.68
CA ASP A 348 25.87 -31.52 10.40
C ASP A 348 26.65 -31.97 11.64
N ALA A 349 27.99 -31.99 11.58
CA ALA A 349 28.83 -32.33 12.73
C ALA A 349 28.72 -31.26 13.84
N VAL A 350 28.79 -29.98 13.48
CA VAL A 350 28.59 -28.86 14.42
C VAL A 350 27.16 -28.89 14.99
N ALA A 351 26.16 -29.08 14.14
CA ALA A 351 24.75 -29.17 14.52
C ALA A 351 24.49 -30.27 15.55
N ARG A 352 25.01 -31.48 15.31
CA ARG A 352 24.88 -32.62 16.23
C ARG A 352 25.57 -32.38 17.56
N LYS A 353 26.77 -31.79 17.56
CA LYS A 353 27.55 -31.57 18.77
C LYS A 353 26.99 -30.44 19.65
N HIS A 354 26.43 -29.39 19.03
CA HIS A 354 25.99 -28.18 19.74
C HIS A 354 24.48 -27.99 19.81
N GLY A 355 23.69 -28.96 19.33
CA GLY A 355 22.23 -28.94 19.42
C GLY A 355 21.58 -27.82 18.60
N ALA A 356 22.07 -27.59 17.37
CA ALA A 356 21.55 -26.58 16.45
C ALA A 356 21.07 -27.20 15.14
N PRO A 357 20.12 -26.60 14.41
CA PRO A 357 19.72 -27.07 13.08
C PRO A 357 20.85 -26.90 12.06
N SER A 358 21.20 -27.96 11.33
CA SER A 358 22.32 -27.93 10.36
C SER A 358 22.13 -26.93 9.23
N GLU A 359 20.90 -26.76 8.76
CA GLU A 359 20.53 -25.72 7.78
C GLU A 359 20.88 -24.29 8.26
N LEU A 360 20.68 -24.00 9.55
CA LEU A 360 21.01 -22.68 10.10
C LEU A 360 22.53 -22.48 10.20
N VAL A 361 23.27 -23.54 10.55
CA VAL A 361 24.74 -23.53 10.60
C VAL A 361 25.31 -23.34 9.19
N PHE A 362 24.81 -24.08 8.21
CA PHE A 362 25.24 -23.97 6.81
C PHE A 362 24.98 -22.56 6.25
N ARG A 363 23.77 -22.02 6.43
CA ARG A 363 23.45 -20.64 6.03
C ARG A 363 24.30 -19.61 6.75
N ALA A 364 24.68 -19.86 8.00
CA ALA A 364 25.59 -18.97 8.71
C ALA A 364 27.00 -18.99 8.12
N PHE A 365 27.50 -20.14 7.67
CA PHE A 365 28.78 -20.20 6.96
C PHE A 365 28.76 -19.35 5.68
N GLU A 366 27.66 -19.38 4.93
CA GLU A 366 27.50 -18.55 3.73
C GLU A 366 27.40 -17.07 4.09
N ARG A 367 26.48 -16.70 5.00
CA ARG A 367 26.22 -15.30 5.37
C ARG A 367 27.40 -14.62 6.04
N LEU A 368 28.21 -15.35 6.81
CA LEU A 368 29.39 -14.82 7.48
C LEU A 368 30.64 -14.84 6.60
N GLY A 369 30.55 -15.39 5.37
CA GLY A 369 31.67 -15.48 4.43
C GLY A 369 32.72 -16.51 4.83
N LEU A 370 32.34 -17.55 5.58
CA LEU A 370 33.23 -18.62 6.05
C LEU A 370 33.35 -19.77 5.04
N ALA A 371 32.36 -19.95 4.17
CA ALA A 371 32.25 -21.13 3.30
C ALA A 371 33.52 -21.44 2.49
N ASP A 372 34.14 -20.44 1.85
CA ASP A 372 35.33 -20.66 1.02
C ASP A 372 36.58 -20.97 1.85
N GLY A 373 36.71 -20.37 3.02
CA GLY A 373 37.79 -20.66 3.96
C GLY A 373 37.70 -22.10 4.48
N LEU A 374 36.49 -22.53 4.85
CA LEU A 374 36.23 -23.87 5.35
C LEU A 374 36.44 -24.94 4.28
N ARG A 375 36.03 -24.70 3.03
CA ARG A 375 36.31 -25.61 1.89
C ARG A 375 37.81 -25.85 1.69
N LYS A 376 38.62 -24.79 1.77
CA LYS A 376 40.08 -24.91 1.66
C LYS A 376 40.67 -25.73 2.81
N GLN A 377 40.17 -25.56 4.03
CA GLN A 377 40.60 -26.33 5.19
C GLN A 377 40.23 -27.81 5.08
N LEU A 378 39.02 -28.13 4.60
CA LEU A 378 38.58 -29.51 4.35
C LEU A 378 39.45 -30.20 3.29
N LEU A 379 39.78 -29.52 2.19
CA LEU A 379 40.71 -30.02 1.16
C LEU A 379 42.12 -30.26 1.72
N ALA A 380 42.59 -29.39 2.62
CA ALA A 380 43.89 -29.54 3.27
C ALA A 380 43.90 -30.64 4.33
N ALA A 381 42.76 -30.94 4.97
CA ALA A 381 42.61 -32.03 5.92
C ALA A 381 42.49 -33.38 5.22
N SER A 382 41.82 -33.45 4.07
CA SER A 382 41.69 -34.67 3.24
C SER A 382 42.97 -35.06 2.50
N SER A 383 43.96 -34.16 2.40
CA SER A 383 45.26 -34.44 1.75
C SER A 383 46.36 -34.87 2.74
N ARG A 384 46.02 -34.97 4.03
CA ARG A 384 46.84 -35.59 5.08
C ARG A 384 46.28 -36.96 5.41
#